data_AF-A0A7I9W9R2-F1
#
_entry.id   AF-A0A7I9W9R2-F1
#
_cell.length_a   1.000
_cell.length_b   1.000
_cell.length_c   1.000
_cell.angle_alpha   90.00
_cell.angle_beta   90.00
_cell.angle_gamma   90.00
#
_symmetry.space_group_name_H-M   'P 1'
#
loop_
_entity.id
_entity.type
_entity.pdbx_description
1 polymer ?
#
loop_
_entity_poly.entity_id
_entity_poly.type
_entity_poly.pdbx_seq_one_letter_code
_entity_poly.pdbx_strand_id
1 'polypeptide(L)'
;MGELLLKLELSRGYLAVALPVGTLCLVLNRWMWRDHVVRQRASGRYQSAVLAIGDTEAVTNLASELADDPCSGYQVVGIGIPAYGPPRGEYLTINGREVPIVGGVPYLLDAIKGCGADTVAIAGTEYFGVKGIRRLIWELEPMNVELLVSPGVMDVARSRLAVRPIAGLPLLCIDKPQYQGAKRLQKRVFDFCFASVALTVASPVLVVTALAIKLTSRGPVFYSSERIGIDGKPFSMLKFRTMVEDADKELDTLLSANESDGLLFKIRNDPRVTPVGRFLRRFSIDELPQFINVLRQEMSVVGPRPPLRREVEQYDDDVQRRLLVKPGVTGLWQVSGRSDLPWEKAVRLDLSYVDNWSMVTDILIIAKTVRAVFGRSGAY
;
A
#
# COMPACT_ATOMS: atom_id res chain seq x y z
N MET A 1 -8.65 -23.10 54.00
CA MET A 1 -8.80 -21.99 54.97
C MET A 1 -7.68 -20.92 54.87
N GLY A 2 -6.63 -21.11 54.05
CA GLY A 2 -5.58 -20.10 53.85
C GLY A 2 -5.86 -19.02 52.77
N GLU A 3 -6.73 -19.30 51.80
CA GLU A 3 -7.03 -18.37 50.70
C GLU A 3 -8.04 -17.26 51.06
N LEU A 4 -8.82 -17.42 52.15
CA LEU A 4 -9.81 -16.41 52.56
C LEU A 4 -9.24 -15.33 53.50
N LEU A 5 -8.06 -15.56 54.07
CA LEU A 5 -7.42 -14.68 55.07
C LEU A 5 -6.48 -13.62 54.46
N LEU A 6 -6.03 -13.85 53.23
CA LEU A 6 -5.24 -12.88 52.47
C LEU A 6 -6.16 -12.21 51.46
N LYS A 7 -6.79 -11.10 51.83
CA LYS A 7 -7.37 -10.12 50.87
C LYS A 7 -6.25 -9.53 50.00
N LEU A 8 -5.62 -10.37 49.20
CA LEU A 8 -4.65 -10.03 48.19
C LEU A 8 -5.46 -9.64 46.96
N GLU A 9 -5.79 -8.35 46.85
CA GLU A 9 -6.09 -7.69 45.57
C GLU A 9 -4.95 -7.84 44.54
N LEU A 10 -3.85 -8.49 44.94
CA LEU A 10 -2.68 -8.84 44.15
C LEU A 10 -3.01 -9.67 42.92
N SER A 11 -4.05 -10.51 42.86
CA SER A 11 -4.34 -11.29 41.65
C SER A 11 -4.85 -10.41 40.49
N ARG A 12 -5.71 -9.43 40.78
CA ARG A 12 -6.26 -8.49 39.79
C ARG A 12 -5.26 -7.39 39.43
N GLY A 13 -4.54 -6.85 40.41
CA GLY A 13 -3.47 -5.87 40.18
C GLY A 13 -2.30 -6.47 39.40
N TYR A 14 -1.89 -7.70 39.71
CA TYR A 14 -0.86 -8.41 38.96
C TYR A 14 -1.31 -8.69 37.52
N LEU A 15 -2.53 -9.17 37.28
CA LEU A 15 -3.05 -9.33 35.91
C LEU A 15 -3.15 -7.99 35.16
N ALA A 16 -3.60 -6.93 35.84
CA ALA A 16 -3.72 -5.58 35.25
C ALA A 16 -2.38 -4.96 34.88
N VAL A 17 -1.27 -5.34 35.51
CA VAL A 17 0.08 -4.84 35.20
C VAL A 17 0.86 -5.83 34.32
N ALA A 18 0.85 -7.11 34.66
CA ALA A 18 1.62 -8.14 33.96
C ALA A 18 1.11 -8.36 32.53
N LEU A 19 -0.19 -8.23 32.27
CA LEU A 19 -0.74 -8.39 30.92
C LEU A 19 -0.28 -7.27 29.97
N PRO A 20 -0.46 -5.96 30.28
CA PRO A 20 0.02 -4.91 29.39
C PRO A 20 1.55 -4.84 29.33
N VAL A 21 2.25 -5.01 30.46
CA VAL A 21 3.73 -5.03 30.46
C VAL A 21 4.25 -6.24 29.69
N GLY A 22 3.70 -7.43 29.91
CA GLY A 22 4.07 -8.64 29.18
C GLY A 22 3.76 -8.52 27.70
N THR A 23 2.61 -7.97 27.33
CA THR A 23 2.24 -7.71 25.92
C THR A 23 3.19 -6.70 25.29
N LEU A 24 3.51 -5.61 25.99
CA LEU A 24 4.46 -4.60 25.51
C LEU A 24 5.85 -5.21 25.33
N CYS A 25 6.36 -5.96 26.31
CA CYS A 25 7.63 -6.66 26.22
C CYS A 25 7.65 -7.67 25.07
N LEU A 26 6.57 -8.42 24.84
CA LEU A 26 6.44 -9.35 23.71
C LEU A 26 6.44 -8.60 22.38
N VAL A 27 5.68 -7.51 22.26
CA VAL A 27 5.64 -6.69 21.04
C VAL A 27 7.00 -6.07 20.75
N LEU A 28 7.65 -5.50 21.77
CA LEU A 28 9.00 -4.93 21.65
C LEU A 28 10.03 -5.99 21.27
N ASN A 29 10.01 -7.15 21.93
CA ASN A 29 10.91 -8.25 21.61
C ASN A 29 10.70 -8.74 20.16
N ARG A 30 9.45 -8.95 19.74
CA ARG A 30 9.16 -9.32 18.34
C ARG A 30 9.58 -8.24 17.35
N TRP A 31 9.39 -6.97 17.70
CA TRP A 31 9.83 -5.85 16.87
C TRP A 31 11.35 -5.80 16.74
N MET A 32 12.09 -5.96 17.85
CA MET A 32 13.56 -6.00 17.86
C MET A 32 14.10 -7.18 17.06
N TRP A 33 13.56 -8.39 17.23
CA TRP A 33 13.97 -9.55 16.44
C TRP A 33 13.65 -9.38 14.96
N ARG A 34 12.49 -8.83 14.63
CA ARG A 34 12.12 -8.55 13.24
C ARG A 34 13.08 -7.55 12.61
N ASP A 35 13.38 -6.44 13.29
CA ASP A 35 14.32 -5.44 12.81
C ASP A 35 15.74 -6.00 12.69
N HIS A 36 16.18 -6.82 13.65
CA HIS A 36 17.46 -7.52 13.57
C HIS A 36 17.55 -8.45 12.35
N VAL A 37 16.54 -9.30 12.12
CA VAL A 37 16.49 -10.21 10.97
C VAL A 37 16.46 -9.43 9.65
N VAL A 38 15.67 -8.36 9.56
CA VAL A 38 15.61 -7.52 8.34
C VAL A 38 16.98 -6.88 8.05
N ARG A 39 17.69 -6.38 9.07
CA ARG A 39 19.04 -5.82 8.89
C ARG A 39 20.06 -6.88 8.45
N GLN A 40 19.97 -8.09 9.00
CA GLN A 40 20.85 -9.19 8.60
C GLN A 40 20.52 -9.68 7.18
N ARG A 41 19.25 -9.66 6.77
CA ARG A 41 18.84 -9.90 5.38
C ARG A 41 19.44 -8.89 4.42
N ALA A 42 19.48 -7.61 4.80
CA ALA A 42 20.12 -6.58 3.99
C ALA A 42 21.64 -6.79 3.82
N SER A 43 22.30 -7.50 4.76
CA SER A 43 23.73 -7.85 4.67
C SER A 43 23.99 -9.22 4.02
N GLY A 44 22.98 -9.83 3.40
CA GLY A 44 23.10 -11.12 2.69
C GLY A 44 22.99 -12.36 3.58
N ARG A 45 22.64 -12.21 4.87
CA ARG A 45 22.45 -13.32 5.81
C ARG A 45 20.97 -13.64 5.98
N TYR A 46 20.63 -14.90 6.32
CA TYR A 46 19.23 -15.36 6.42
C TYR A 46 18.42 -15.15 5.12
N GLN A 47 19.10 -15.36 3.99
CA GLN A 47 18.49 -15.35 2.67
C GLN A 47 18.39 -16.78 2.14
N SER A 48 17.27 -17.08 1.50
CA SER A 48 17.06 -18.31 0.77
C SER A 48 17.40 -18.09 -0.69
N ALA A 49 18.21 -19.00 -1.24
CA ALA A 49 18.67 -18.97 -2.62
C ALA A 49 17.62 -19.63 -3.52
N VAL A 50 16.93 -18.81 -4.30
CA VAL A 50 15.79 -19.21 -5.13
C VAL A 50 16.22 -19.51 -6.56
N LEU A 51 15.86 -20.69 -7.04
CA LEU A 51 15.85 -21.05 -8.45
C LEU A 51 14.45 -20.81 -9.02
N ALA A 52 14.29 -19.76 -9.83
CA ALA A 52 12.99 -19.40 -10.40
C ALA A 52 12.77 -20.16 -11.71
N ILE A 53 11.60 -20.78 -11.89
CA ILE A 53 11.28 -21.57 -13.09
C ILE A 53 9.99 -21.06 -13.72
N GLY A 54 10.03 -20.76 -15.00
CA GLY A 54 8.86 -20.25 -15.72
C GLY A 54 9.21 -19.76 -17.11
N ASP A 55 8.25 -19.14 -17.78
CA ASP A 55 8.55 -18.36 -18.98
C ASP A 55 9.36 -17.10 -18.59
N THR A 56 9.92 -16.43 -19.60
CA THR A 56 10.77 -15.27 -19.38
C THR A 56 10.02 -14.14 -18.66
N GLU A 57 8.74 -13.92 -18.98
CA GLU A 57 7.94 -12.85 -18.40
C GLU A 57 7.59 -13.11 -16.93
N ALA A 58 7.06 -14.30 -16.61
CA ALA A 58 6.66 -14.65 -15.25
C ALA A 58 7.86 -14.75 -14.31
N VAL A 59 9.01 -15.25 -14.77
CA VAL A 59 10.23 -15.27 -13.95
C VAL A 59 10.78 -13.86 -13.73
N THR A 60 10.76 -13.00 -14.75
CA THR A 60 11.18 -11.60 -14.60
C THR A 60 10.32 -10.88 -13.57
N ASN A 61 8.99 -11.05 -13.66
CA ASN A 61 8.04 -10.46 -12.72
C ASN A 61 8.25 -10.99 -11.29
N LEU A 62 8.36 -12.32 -11.12
CA LEU A 62 8.62 -12.93 -9.81
C LEU A 62 9.94 -12.42 -9.22
N ALA A 63 11.01 -12.36 -10.01
CA ALA A 63 12.32 -11.96 -9.54
C ALA A 63 12.38 -10.46 -9.21
N SER A 64 11.71 -9.61 -9.99
CA SER A 64 11.58 -8.18 -9.70
C SER A 64 10.84 -7.95 -8.39
N GLU A 65 9.72 -8.64 -8.16
CA GLU A 65 8.93 -8.50 -6.92
C GLU A 65 9.70 -9.00 -5.68
N LEU A 66 10.41 -10.13 -5.78
CA LEU A 66 11.26 -10.62 -4.69
C LEU A 66 12.43 -9.68 -4.39
N ALA A 67 12.98 -9.00 -5.42
CA ALA A 67 14.04 -8.02 -5.26
C ALA A 67 13.53 -6.69 -4.66
N ASP A 68 12.30 -6.29 -4.99
CA ASP A 68 11.65 -5.07 -4.51
C ASP A 68 11.21 -5.16 -3.03
N ASP A 69 11.02 -6.37 -2.49
CA ASP A 69 10.84 -6.62 -1.04
C ASP A 69 12.02 -7.35 -0.39
N PRO A 70 13.12 -6.63 -0.04
CA PRO A 70 14.27 -7.21 0.68
C PRO A 70 13.91 -7.81 2.03
N CYS A 71 12.76 -7.44 2.62
CA CYS A 71 12.31 -8.02 3.88
C CYS A 71 11.85 -9.46 3.71
N SER A 72 11.54 -9.93 2.50
CA SER A 72 11.12 -11.29 2.22
C SER A 72 12.23 -12.31 2.54
N GLY A 73 13.50 -11.93 2.30
CA GLY A 73 14.66 -12.79 2.49
C GLY A 73 14.88 -13.81 1.37
N TYR A 74 14.32 -13.60 0.19
CA TYR A 74 14.54 -14.46 -0.98
C TYR A 74 15.47 -13.77 -1.98
N GLN A 75 16.44 -14.50 -2.51
CA GLN A 75 17.33 -14.03 -3.57
C GLN A 75 17.32 -15.00 -4.74
N VAL A 76 16.97 -14.51 -5.93
CA VAL A 76 17.02 -15.34 -7.14
C VAL A 76 18.48 -15.53 -7.57
N VAL A 77 18.93 -16.77 -7.61
CA VAL A 77 20.32 -17.16 -7.96
C VAL A 77 20.43 -17.84 -9.33
N GLY A 78 19.30 -18.26 -9.90
CA GLY A 78 19.26 -18.87 -11.23
C GLY A 78 17.84 -18.90 -11.79
N ILE A 79 17.75 -19.01 -13.11
CA ILE A 79 16.49 -19.00 -13.87
C ILE A 79 16.40 -20.24 -14.76
N GLY A 80 15.38 -21.07 -14.55
CA GLY A 80 15.02 -22.18 -15.41
C GLY A 80 13.91 -21.79 -16.39
N ILE A 81 14.13 -21.96 -17.68
CA ILE A 81 13.11 -21.70 -18.70
C ILE A 81 12.75 -23.04 -19.36
N PRO A 82 11.51 -23.56 -19.20
CA PRO A 82 11.17 -24.92 -19.62
C PRO A 82 11.52 -25.27 -21.08
N ALA A 83 11.36 -24.32 -22.01
CA ALA A 83 11.61 -24.52 -23.44
C ALA A 83 13.05 -24.25 -23.91
N TYR A 84 13.97 -23.91 -23.01
CA TYR A 84 15.27 -23.34 -23.34
C TYR A 84 16.35 -24.36 -23.76
N GLY A 85 16.18 -25.63 -23.38
CA GLY A 85 17.17 -26.68 -23.64
C GLY A 85 18.39 -26.60 -22.69
N PRO A 86 19.60 -27.01 -23.11
CA PRO A 86 20.79 -27.02 -22.25
C PRO A 86 21.27 -25.61 -21.90
N PRO A 87 22.01 -25.43 -20.78
CA PRO A 87 22.57 -24.14 -20.40
C PRO A 87 23.51 -23.60 -21.48
N ARG A 88 23.30 -22.34 -21.90
CA ARG A 88 24.14 -21.67 -22.92
C ARG A 88 25.03 -20.57 -22.36
N GLY A 89 24.97 -20.33 -21.04
CA GLY A 89 25.71 -19.25 -20.38
C GLY A 89 25.12 -17.86 -20.60
N GLU A 90 23.82 -17.78 -20.93
CA GLU A 90 23.10 -16.51 -21.05
C GLU A 90 22.60 -16.05 -19.67
N TYR A 91 22.43 -14.74 -19.54
CA TYR A 91 22.00 -14.08 -18.29
C TYR A 91 20.75 -13.24 -18.56
N LEU A 92 19.89 -13.16 -17.56
CA LEU A 92 18.76 -12.24 -17.53
C LEU A 92 19.08 -11.10 -16.57
N THR A 93 18.96 -9.86 -17.03
CA THR A 93 19.17 -8.68 -16.18
C THR A 93 17.87 -8.31 -15.47
N ILE A 94 17.84 -8.43 -14.14
CA ILE A 94 16.70 -8.09 -13.28
C ILE A 94 17.15 -7.01 -12.29
N ASN A 95 16.51 -5.84 -12.31
CA ASN A 95 16.85 -4.71 -11.44
C ASN A 95 18.37 -4.40 -11.40
N GLY A 96 19.05 -4.53 -12.55
CA GLY A 96 20.49 -4.28 -12.68
C GLY A 96 21.42 -5.41 -12.21
N ARG A 97 20.87 -6.57 -11.81
CA ARG A 97 21.64 -7.79 -11.51
C ARG A 97 21.52 -8.81 -12.63
N GLU A 98 22.63 -9.43 -12.99
CA GLU A 98 22.67 -10.53 -13.96
C GLU A 98 22.43 -11.86 -13.24
N VAL A 99 21.39 -12.58 -13.66
CA VAL A 99 21.04 -13.90 -13.11
C VAL A 99 21.20 -14.95 -14.21
N PRO A 100 21.94 -16.04 -13.99
CA PRO A 100 22.22 -17.03 -15.02
C PRO A 100 20.97 -17.84 -15.40
N ILE A 101 20.80 -18.09 -16.70
CA ILE A 101 19.79 -19.02 -17.20
C ILE A 101 20.38 -20.43 -17.16
N VAL A 102 19.86 -21.26 -16.25
CA VAL A 102 20.36 -22.60 -15.96
C VAL A 102 19.80 -23.69 -16.88
N GLY A 103 18.99 -23.31 -17.86
CA GLY A 103 18.40 -24.22 -18.85
C GLY A 103 16.99 -24.70 -18.52
N GLY A 104 16.55 -25.74 -19.24
CA GLY A 104 15.22 -26.32 -19.09
C GLY A 104 15.06 -27.31 -17.94
N VAL A 105 13.84 -27.84 -17.78
CA VAL A 105 13.45 -28.78 -16.71
C VAL A 105 14.42 -29.96 -16.51
N PRO A 106 14.97 -30.62 -17.56
CA PRO A 106 15.88 -31.75 -17.36
C PRO A 106 17.18 -31.41 -16.61
N TYR A 107 17.64 -30.16 -16.69
CA TYR A 107 18.91 -29.70 -16.09
C TYR A 107 18.72 -29.06 -14.71
N LEU A 108 17.47 -29.01 -14.22
CA LEU A 108 17.12 -28.30 -13.02
C LEU A 108 17.81 -28.86 -11.77
N LEU A 109 17.85 -30.18 -11.62
CA LEU A 109 18.45 -30.82 -10.44
C LEU A 109 19.95 -30.57 -10.34
N ASP A 110 20.64 -30.57 -11.48
CA ASP A 110 22.07 -30.25 -11.55
C ASP A 110 22.31 -28.77 -11.26
N ALA A 111 21.43 -27.90 -11.77
CA ALA A 111 21.47 -26.47 -11.50
C ALA A 111 21.25 -26.13 -10.02
N ILE A 112 20.32 -26.80 -9.34
CA ILE A 112 20.08 -26.61 -7.90
C ILE A 112 21.37 -26.85 -7.10
N LYS A 113 22.09 -27.93 -7.41
CA LYS A 113 23.37 -28.26 -6.77
C LYS A 113 24.48 -27.29 -7.15
N GLY A 114 24.55 -26.90 -8.42
CA GLY A 114 25.58 -25.98 -8.93
C GLY A 114 25.44 -24.55 -8.40
N CYS A 115 24.21 -24.07 -8.27
CA CYS A 115 23.90 -22.72 -7.79
C CYS A 115 23.72 -22.63 -6.27
N GLY A 116 23.68 -23.77 -5.56
CA GLY A 116 23.42 -23.82 -4.12
C GLY A 116 22.01 -23.35 -3.75
N ALA A 117 21.02 -23.57 -4.63
CA ALA A 117 19.65 -23.16 -4.38
C ALA A 117 19.02 -24.04 -3.29
N ASP A 118 18.45 -23.42 -2.26
CA ASP A 118 17.70 -24.10 -1.20
C ASP A 118 16.18 -24.00 -1.41
N THR A 119 15.75 -23.22 -2.41
CA THR A 119 14.36 -22.97 -2.73
C THR A 119 14.16 -22.99 -4.24
N VAL A 120 13.08 -23.60 -4.72
CA VAL A 120 12.65 -23.58 -6.12
C VAL A 120 11.30 -22.86 -6.18
N ALA A 121 11.17 -21.85 -7.04
CA ALA A 121 9.93 -21.11 -7.22
C ALA A 121 9.39 -21.28 -8.64
N ILE A 122 8.18 -21.84 -8.80
CA ILE A 122 7.52 -22.00 -10.09
C ILE A 122 6.63 -20.80 -10.38
N ALA A 123 6.88 -20.10 -11.48
CA ALA A 123 6.03 -19.07 -12.06
C ALA A 123 5.50 -19.59 -13.41
N GLY A 124 4.21 -19.97 -13.46
CA GLY A 124 3.62 -20.63 -14.63
C GLY A 124 3.54 -22.15 -14.47
N THR A 125 2.44 -22.63 -13.87
CA THR A 125 2.25 -24.06 -13.58
C THR A 125 1.84 -24.91 -14.78
N GLU A 126 1.47 -24.28 -15.89
CA GLU A 126 0.98 -24.95 -17.10
C GLU A 126 2.01 -25.89 -17.74
N TYR A 127 3.30 -25.60 -17.62
CA TYR A 127 4.38 -26.40 -18.20
C TYR A 127 4.62 -27.73 -17.49
N PHE A 128 4.40 -27.79 -16.17
CA PHE A 128 4.66 -28.99 -15.38
C PHE A 128 3.43 -29.91 -15.32
N GLY A 129 2.23 -29.33 -15.36
CA GLY A 129 1.00 -30.05 -15.04
C GLY A 129 1.03 -30.68 -13.64
N VAL A 130 -0.05 -31.36 -13.25
CA VAL A 130 -0.17 -31.97 -11.91
C VAL A 130 0.90 -33.05 -11.67
N LYS A 131 1.21 -33.85 -12.70
CA LYS A 131 2.19 -34.94 -12.60
C LYS A 131 3.63 -34.41 -12.50
N GLY A 132 3.99 -33.36 -13.24
CA GLY A 132 5.32 -32.78 -13.21
C GLY A 132 5.63 -32.11 -11.88
N ILE A 133 4.67 -31.34 -11.33
CA ILE A 133 4.84 -30.71 -10.00
C ILE A 133 5.04 -31.78 -8.93
N ARG A 134 4.22 -32.85 -8.95
CA ARG A 134 4.35 -33.96 -7.99
C ARG A 134 5.71 -34.66 -8.08
N ARG A 135 6.18 -34.91 -9.31
CA ARG A 135 7.50 -35.50 -9.53
C ARG A 135 8.61 -34.59 -9.03
N LEU A 136 8.52 -33.30 -9.29
CA LEU A 136 9.50 -32.33 -8.81
C LEU A 136 9.53 -32.29 -7.28
N ILE A 137 8.39 -32.30 -6.59
CA ILE A 137 8.34 -32.37 -5.12
C ILE A 137 9.15 -33.57 -4.61
N TRP A 138 8.97 -34.76 -5.20
CA TRP A 138 9.71 -35.96 -4.82
C TRP A 138 11.20 -35.90 -5.14
N GLU A 139 11.59 -35.21 -6.22
CA GLU A 139 13.00 -35.03 -6.57
C GLU A 139 13.68 -34.00 -5.65
N LEU A 140 12.94 -33.00 -5.16
CA LEU A 140 13.43 -31.96 -4.25
C LEU A 140 13.53 -32.40 -2.78
N GLU A 141 12.65 -33.31 -2.34
CA GLU A 141 12.56 -33.77 -0.95
C GLU A 141 13.90 -34.31 -0.40
N PRO A 142 14.66 -35.18 -1.09
CA PRO A 142 15.97 -35.67 -0.60
C PRO A 142 17.04 -34.59 -0.49
N MET A 143 16.87 -33.46 -1.19
CA MET A 143 17.80 -32.34 -1.19
C MET A 143 17.46 -31.28 -0.13
N ASN A 144 16.35 -31.45 0.60
CA ASN A 144 15.82 -30.47 1.55
C ASN A 144 15.60 -29.09 0.90
N VAL A 145 15.12 -29.10 -0.33
CA VAL A 145 14.84 -27.89 -1.13
C VAL A 145 13.34 -27.57 -1.06
N GLU A 146 13.00 -26.34 -0.68
CA GLU A 146 11.60 -25.89 -0.59
C GLU A 146 11.02 -25.62 -1.99
N LEU A 147 9.74 -25.96 -2.20
CA LEU A 147 9.02 -25.63 -3.44
C LEU A 147 7.97 -24.55 -3.19
N LEU A 148 8.14 -23.41 -3.86
CA LEU A 148 7.18 -22.31 -3.91
C LEU A 148 6.46 -22.32 -5.26
N VAL A 149 5.16 -22.02 -5.24
CA VAL A 149 4.35 -21.91 -6.44
C VAL A 149 3.69 -20.54 -6.49
N SER A 150 4.03 -19.77 -7.52
CA SER A 150 3.33 -18.54 -7.85
C SER A 150 2.10 -18.87 -8.70
N PRO A 151 0.89 -18.56 -8.22
CA PRO A 151 -0.35 -18.80 -8.96
C PRO A 151 -0.56 -17.81 -10.12
N GLY A 152 0.38 -16.89 -10.36
CA GLY A 152 0.26 -15.84 -11.39
C GLY A 152 -0.70 -14.71 -11.00
N VAL A 153 -1.15 -14.66 -9.74
CA VAL A 153 -2.07 -13.63 -9.25
C VAL A 153 -1.28 -12.62 -8.43
N MET A 154 -1.12 -11.41 -8.98
CA MET A 154 -0.40 -10.31 -8.34
C MET A 154 -1.35 -9.36 -7.59
N ASP A 155 -0.81 -8.59 -6.65
CA ASP A 155 -1.53 -7.54 -5.90
C ASP A 155 -2.78 -7.99 -5.12
N VAL A 156 -2.87 -9.26 -4.73
CA VAL A 156 -3.92 -9.74 -3.81
C VAL A 156 -3.38 -9.83 -2.39
N ALA A 157 -4.02 -9.11 -1.46
CA ALA A 157 -3.64 -9.17 -0.06
C ALA A 157 -3.78 -10.59 0.49
N ARG A 158 -2.84 -10.96 1.36
CA ARG A 158 -2.81 -12.25 2.05
C ARG A 158 -4.14 -12.63 2.70
N SER A 159 -4.88 -11.65 3.24
CA SER A 159 -6.19 -11.88 3.86
C SER A 159 -7.29 -12.32 2.89
N ARG A 160 -7.07 -12.21 1.58
CA ARG A 160 -7.98 -12.64 0.51
C ARG A 160 -7.53 -13.96 -0.14
N LEU A 161 -6.35 -14.47 0.19
CA LEU A 161 -5.85 -15.74 -0.31
C LEU A 161 -6.16 -16.83 0.71
N ALA A 162 -7.06 -17.74 0.33
CA ALA A 162 -7.40 -18.90 1.14
C ALA A 162 -7.22 -20.18 0.32
N VAL A 163 -6.43 -21.13 0.84
CA VAL A 163 -6.39 -22.47 0.27
C VAL A 163 -7.58 -23.24 0.82
N ARG A 164 -8.48 -23.68 -0.07
CA ARG A 164 -9.66 -24.47 0.28
C ARG A 164 -9.57 -25.87 -0.34
N PRO A 165 -9.64 -26.95 0.45
CA PRO A 165 -9.73 -28.29 -0.09
C PRO A 165 -11.14 -28.51 -0.66
N ILE A 166 -11.28 -28.50 -1.99
CA ILE A 166 -12.55 -28.75 -2.67
C ILE A 166 -12.38 -30.02 -3.50
N ALA A 167 -13.20 -31.05 -3.22
CA ALA A 167 -13.10 -32.37 -3.84
C ALA A 167 -11.68 -32.99 -3.73
N GLY A 168 -10.97 -32.73 -2.63
CA GLY A 168 -9.60 -33.24 -2.41
C GLY A 168 -8.51 -32.44 -3.14
N LEU A 169 -8.86 -31.38 -3.88
CA LEU A 169 -7.91 -30.49 -4.54
C LEU A 169 -7.66 -29.24 -3.67
N PRO A 170 -6.40 -28.86 -3.39
CA PRO A 170 -6.08 -27.62 -2.71
C PRO A 170 -6.26 -26.44 -3.69
N LEU A 171 -7.47 -25.88 -3.75
CA LEU A 171 -7.75 -24.74 -4.62
C LEU A 171 -7.40 -23.44 -3.91
N LEU A 172 -6.66 -22.57 -4.59
CA LEU A 172 -6.43 -21.21 -4.13
C LEU A 172 -7.67 -20.36 -4.47
N CYS A 173 -8.46 -20.04 -3.46
CA CYS A 173 -9.57 -19.12 -3.58
C CYS A 173 -9.11 -17.69 -3.30
N ILE A 174 -9.45 -16.78 -4.22
CA ILE A 174 -9.33 -15.34 -4.02
C ILE A 174 -10.68 -14.82 -3.58
N ASP A 175 -10.79 -14.44 -2.32
CA ASP A 175 -12.01 -13.84 -1.79
C ASP A 175 -12.30 -12.51 -2.50
N LYS A 176 -13.59 -12.21 -2.69
CA LYS A 176 -14.03 -10.96 -3.34
C LYS A 176 -13.57 -9.72 -2.55
N PRO A 177 -13.30 -8.59 -3.22
CA PRO A 177 -13.00 -7.33 -2.54
C PRO A 177 -14.07 -6.96 -1.49
N GLN A 178 -13.63 -6.35 -0.39
CA GLN A 178 -14.43 -6.23 0.82
C GLN A 178 -15.32 -4.97 0.90
N TYR A 179 -15.47 -4.20 -0.19
CA TYR A 179 -16.19 -2.92 -0.19
C TYR A 179 -17.73 -3.04 -0.17
N GLN A 180 -18.31 -4.25 -0.16
CA GLN A 180 -19.77 -4.48 -0.16
C GLN A 180 -20.32 -4.95 1.21
N GLY A 181 -21.62 -4.78 1.42
CA GLY A 181 -22.36 -5.36 2.56
C GLY A 181 -22.02 -4.78 3.94
N ALA A 182 -21.95 -5.64 4.97
CA ALA A 182 -21.76 -5.26 6.37
C ALA A 182 -20.45 -4.48 6.62
N LYS A 183 -19.40 -4.75 5.84
CA LYS A 183 -18.12 -4.05 5.97
C LYS A 183 -18.20 -2.59 5.50
N ARG A 184 -19.05 -2.30 4.51
CA ARG A 184 -19.40 -0.93 4.10
C ARG A 184 -20.07 -0.15 5.22
N LEU A 185 -20.94 -0.81 6.01
CA LEU A 185 -21.57 -0.19 7.17
C LEU A 185 -20.56 0.09 8.28
N GLN A 186 -19.71 -0.89 8.61
CA GLN A 186 -18.62 -0.70 9.59
C GLN A 186 -17.73 0.47 9.22
N LYS A 187 -17.30 0.54 7.95
CA LYS A 187 -16.51 1.65 7.42
C LYS A 187 -17.23 2.99 7.53
N ARG A 188 -18.52 3.04 7.19
CA ARG A 188 -19.33 4.26 7.27
C ARG A 188 -19.50 4.76 8.71
N VAL A 189 -19.72 3.85 9.66
CA VAL A 189 -19.82 4.20 11.10
C VAL A 189 -18.47 4.72 11.60
N PHE A 190 -17.39 4.03 11.26
CA PHE A 190 -16.03 4.48 11.58
C PHE A 190 -15.75 5.89 11.03
N ASP A 191 -16.03 6.13 9.75
CA ASP A 191 -15.84 7.42 9.11
C ASP A 191 -16.62 8.54 9.78
N PHE A 192 -17.88 8.27 10.10
CA PHE A 192 -18.74 9.24 10.77
C PHE A 192 -18.22 9.60 12.18
N CYS A 193 -17.90 8.58 12.98
CA CYS A 193 -17.36 8.79 14.33
C CYS A 193 -16.01 9.51 14.29
N PHE A 194 -15.09 9.08 13.42
CA PHE A 194 -13.77 9.68 13.29
C PHE A 194 -13.86 11.13 12.83
N ALA A 195 -14.65 11.42 11.78
CA ALA A 195 -14.81 12.79 11.28
C ALA A 195 -15.48 13.70 12.32
N SER A 196 -16.46 13.20 13.08
CA SER A 196 -17.11 13.96 14.15
C SER A 196 -16.13 14.34 15.26
N VAL A 197 -15.31 13.39 15.70
CA VAL A 197 -14.25 13.64 16.71
C VAL A 197 -13.20 14.60 16.14
N ALA A 198 -12.72 14.36 14.92
CA ALA A 198 -11.71 15.19 14.28
C ALA A 198 -12.18 16.65 14.14
N LEU A 199 -13.42 16.89 13.68
CA LEU A 199 -13.98 18.24 13.57
C LEU A 199 -14.19 18.89 14.92
N THR A 200 -14.62 18.14 15.94
CA THR A 200 -14.80 18.67 17.30
C THR A 200 -13.47 19.12 17.88
N VAL A 201 -12.44 18.27 17.81
CA VAL A 201 -11.08 18.58 18.31
C VAL A 201 -10.44 19.70 17.49
N ALA A 202 -10.63 19.72 16.17
CA ALA A 202 -10.08 20.75 15.29
C ALA A 202 -10.87 22.05 15.31
N SER A 203 -12.07 22.11 15.91
CA SER A 203 -12.95 23.29 15.85
C SER A 203 -12.29 24.61 16.25
N PRO A 204 -11.42 24.71 17.28
CA PRO A 204 -10.74 25.96 17.59
C PRO A 204 -9.81 26.41 16.45
N VAL A 205 -9.09 25.46 15.85
CA VAL A 205 -8.19 25.69 14.71
C VAL A 205 -8.98 26.11 13.47
N LEU A 206 -10.14 25.49 13.22
CA LEU A 206 -11.02 25.86 12.09
C LEU A 206 -11.50 27.31 12.22
N VAL A 207 -11.94 27.73 13.41
CA VAL A 207 -12.42 29.10 13.67
C VAL A 207 -11.29 30.13 13.51
N VAL A 208 -10.12 29.87 14.12
CA VAL A 208 -8.96 30.76 14.00
C VAL A 208 -8.50 30.88 12.55
N THR A 209 -8.48 29.77 11.81
CA THR A 209 -8.13 29.75 10.38
C THR A 209 -9.13 30.56 9.56
N ALA A 210 -10.43 30.39 9.80
CA ALA A 210 -11.48 31.14 9.11
C ALA A 210 -11.34 32.66 9.32
N LEU A 211 -11.06 33.08 10.56
CA LEU A 211 -10.80 34.48 10.89
C LEU A 211 -9.54 35.00 10.21
N ALA A 212 -8.43 34.25 10.26
CA ALA A 212 -7.17 34.64 9.62
C ALA A 212 -7.33 34.85 8.10
N ILE A 213 -8.07 33.96 7.41
CA ILE A 213 -8.35 34.10 5.98
C ILE A 213 -9.18 35.36 5.71
N LYS A 214 -10.23 35.60 6.51
CA LYS A 214 -11.10 36.78 6.32
C LYS A 214 -10.42 38.11 6.61
N LEU A 215 -9.51 38.15 7.57
CA LEU A 215 -8.78 39.36 7.92
C LEU A 215 -7.64 39.69 6.95
N THR A 216 -7.10 38.68 6.25
CA THR A 216 -5.92 38.86 5.38
C THR A 216 -6.24 38.82 3.88
N SER A 217 -7.42 38.37 3.47
CA SER A 217 -7.81 38.26 2.06
C SER A 217 -9.32 38.46 1.83
N ARG A 218 -9.69 39.19 0.77
CA ARG A 218 -11.10 39.38 0.35
C ARG A 218 -11.70 38.10 -0.22
N GLY A 219 -13.02 37.90 -0.11
CA GLY A 219 -13.77 36.74 -0.61
C GLY A 219 -14.04 35.62 0.42
N PRO A 220 -14.56 34.44 0.03
CA PRO A 220 -15.04 33.38 0.93
C PRO A 220 -13.92 32.64 1.70
N VAL A 221 -14.26 32.09 2.88
CA VAL A 221 -13.33 31.29 3.70
C VAL A 221 -13.02 29.93 3.07
N PHE A 222 -14.05 29.27 2.55
CA PHE A 222 -13.93 27.96 1.93
C PHE A 222 -13.75 28.10 0.42
N TYR A 223 -12.90 27.24 -0.12
CA TYR A 223 -12.79 26.96 -1.54
C TYR A 223 -13.43 25.60 -1.81
N SER A 224 -14.18 25.50 -2.90
CA SER A 224 -14.84 24.27 -3.32
C SER A 224 -14.30 23.87 -4.68
N SER A 225 -13.75 22.67 -4.80
CA SER A 225 -13.23 22.14 -6.05
C SER A 225 -14.05 20.93 -6.48
N GLU A 226 -14.53 20.92 -7.72
CA GLU A 226 -15.23 19.76 -8.25
C GLU A 226 -14.26 18.57 -8.39
N ARG A 227 -14.68 17.43 -7.87
CA ARG A 227 -13.95 16.15 -7.92
C ARG A 227 -14.91 15.03 -8.25
N ILE A 228 -14.37 13.92 -8.74
CA ILE A 228 -15.14 12.72 -9.02
C ILE A 228 -15.07 11.79 -7.81
N GLY A 229 -16.23 11.32 -7.37
CA GLY A 229 -16.40 10.43 -6.23
C GLY A 229 -16.76 9.01 -6.64
N ILE A 230 -17.40 8.30 -5.71
CA ILE A 230 -17.86 6.92 -5.94
C ILE A 230 -18.81 6.84 -7.14
N ASP A 231 -18.67 5.78 -7.94
CA ASP A 231 -19.45 5.51 -9.16
C ASP A 231 -19.38 6.65 -10.19
N GLY A 232 -18.28 7.40 -10.22
CA GLY A 232 -18.11 8.52 -11.17
C GLY A 232 -18.92 9.78 -10.84
N LYS A 233 -19.56 9.85 -9.66
CA LYS A 233 -20.43 10.97 -9.31
C LYS A 233 -19.63 12.21 -8.91
N PRO A 234 -19.87 13.39 -9.52
CA PRO A 234 -19.17 14.60 -9.11
C PRO A 234 -19.61 15.06 -7.72
N PHE A 235 -18.68 15.63 -6.95
CA PHE A 235 -18.94 16.28 -5.67
C PHE A 235 -18.03 17.49 -5.46
N SER A 236 -18.44 18.36 -4.54
CA SER A 236 -17.71 19.57 -4.18
C SER A 236 -16.78 19.31 -3.00
N MET A 237 -15.49 19.11 -3.27
CA MET A 237 -14.47 18.92 -2.25
C MET A 237 -14.14 20.24 -1.56
N LEU A 238 -14.34 20.30 -0.25
CA LEU A 238 -14.14 21.51 0.56
C LEU A 238 -12.70 21.62 1.05
N LYS A 239 -12.14 22.82 0.93
CA LYS A 239 -10.85 23.21 1.52
C LYS A 239 -10.96 24.61 2.10
N PHE A 240 -10.02 24.99 2.97
CA PHE A 240 -9.82 26.40 3.23
C PHE A 240 -9.17 27.06 2.03
N ARG A 241 -9.58 28.29 1.75
CA ARG A 241 -8.98 29.06 0.69
C ARG A 241 -7.55 29.45 1.07
N THR A 242 -6.59 29.00 0.27
CA THR A 242 -5.17 29.34 0.43
C THR A 242 -4.65 30.28 -0.66
N MET A 243 -5.44 30.57 -1.68
CA MET A 243 -5.07 31.42 -2.82
C MET A 243 -5.91 32.71 -2.83
N VAL A 244 -5.45 33.70 -3.59
CA VAL A 244 -6.22 34.91 -3.88
C VAL A 244 -7.53 34.57 -4.60
N GLU A 245 -8.51 35.46 -4.47
CA GLU A 245 -9.77 35.34 -5.22
C GLU A 245 -9.48 35.36 -6.73
N ASP A 246 -10.20 34.54 -7.50
CA ASP A 246 -10.02 34.35 -8.95
C ASP A 246 -8.68 33.73 -9.41
N ALA A 247 -7.93 33.07 -8.52
CA ALA A 247 -6.68 32.37 -8.88
C ALA A 247 -6.82 31.34 -10.03
N ASP A 248 -8.02 30.79 -10.23
CA ASP A 248 -8.33 29.85 -11.33
C ASP A 248 -8.24 30.53 -12.71
N LYS A 249 -8.46 31.85 -12.81
CA LYS A 249 -8.34 32.62 -14.08
C LYS A 249 -6.90 32.77 -14.56
N GLU A 250 -5.93 32.62 -13.64
CA GLU A 250 -4.50 32.65 -13.93
C GLU A 250 -3.92 31.26 -14.23
N LEU A 251 -4.75 30.21 -14.25
CA LEU A 251 -4.26 28.85 -14.47
C LEU A 251 -3.66 28.70 -15.88
N ASP A 252 -4.34 29.20 -16.91
CA ASP A 252 -3.91 29.05 -18.31
C ASP A 252 -2.58 29.75 -18.59
N THR A 253 -2.33 30.90 -17.96
CA THR A 253 -1.06 31.63 -18.04
C THR A 253 0.08 30.96 -17.27
N LEU A 254 -0.22 30.06 -16.34
CA LEU A 254 0.76 29.35 -15.51
C LEU A 254 0.98 27.89 -15.96
N LEU A 255 0.23 27.39 -16.96
CA LEU A 255 0.41 26.03 -17.51
C LEU A 255 1.84 25.79 -18.00
N SER A 256 2.48 26.80 -18.58
CA SER A 256 3.88 26.73 -19.05
C SER A 256 4.91 26.62 -17.92
N ALA A 257 4.51 26.89 -16.68
CA ALA A 257 5.36 26.79 -15.49
C ALA A 257 5.12 25.48 -14.72
N ASN A 258 4.38 24.51 -15.27
CA ASN A 258 4.14 23.23 -14.63
C ASN A 258 5.45 22.43 -14.46
N GLU A 259 5.76 22.08 -13.22
CA GLU A 259 6.97 21.33 -12.82
C GLU A 259 6.70 19.83 -12.62
N SER A 260 5.50 19.35 -12.97
CA SER A 260 5.12 17.93 -12.83
C SER A 260 5.13 17.23 -14.18
N ASP A 261 5.78 16.06 -14.24
CA ASP A 261 5.67 15.15 -15.37
C ASP A 261 4.32 14.42 -15.30
N GLY A 262 3.42 14.69 -16.26
CA GLY A 262 2.12 14.01 -16.40
C GLY A 262 0.88 14.88 -16.16
N LEU A 263 -0.23 14.24 -15.78
CA LEU A 263 -1.57 14.85 -15.63
C LEU A 263 -1.72 15.84 -14.46
N LEU A 264 -0.73 15.89 -13.58
CA LEU A 264 -0.74 16.71 -12.38
C LEU A 264 -0.19 18.11 -12.69
N PHE A 265 -0.79 19.14 -12.10
CA PHE A 265 -0.29 20.51 -12.18
C PHE A 265 0.38 20.90 -10.86
N LYS A 266 1.65 21.32 -10.92
CA LYS A 266 2.47 21.67 -9.73
C LYS A 266 3.40 22.84 -10.04
N ILE A 267 3.41 23.83 -9.16
CA ILE A 267 4.39 24.94 -9.13
C ILE A 267 4.84 25.10 -7.68
N ARG A 268 6.15 25.01 -7.40
CA ARG A 268 6.66 25.06 -6.03
C ARG A 268 6.46 26.42 -5.34
N ASN A 269 6.65 27.51 -6.08
CA ASN A 269 6.44 28.88 -5.60
C ASN A 269 5.28 29.53 -6.37
N ASP A 270 4.06 29.06 -6.11
CA ASP A 270 2.86 29.60 -6.77
C ASP A 270 2.56 31.03 -6.25
N PRO A 271 2.63 32.06 -7.11
CA PRO A 271 2.45 33.46 -6.69
C PRO A 271 1.01 33.76 -6.23
N ARG A 272 0.05 32.88 -6.54
CA ARG A 272 -1.37 33.04 -6.18
C ARG A 272 -1.63 32.69 -4.72
N VAL A 273 -0.68 32.07 -4.02
CA VAL A 273 -0.84 31.60 -2.63
C VAL A 273 -0.61 32.73 -1.64
N THR A 274 -1.59 32.97 -0.77
CA THR A 274 -1.47 34.01 0.27
C THR A 274 -0.46 33.61 1.36
N PRO A 275 0.11 34.56 2.13
CA PRO A 275 1.02 34.23 3.23
C PRO A 275 0.38 33.29 4.27
N VAL A 276 -0.88 33.52 4.62
CA VAL A 276 -1.67 32.62 5.47
C VAL A 276 -1.86 31.27 4.78
N GLY A 277 -2.23 31.27 3.49
CA GLY A 277 -2.39 30.06 2.70
C GLY A 277 -1.14 29.17 2.66
N ARG A 278 0.05 29.77 2.59
CA ARG A 278 1.33 29.05 2.64
C ARG A 278 1.51 28.32 3.97
N PHE A 279 1.17 28.97 5.09
CA PHE A 279 1.18 28.33 6.40
C PHE A 279 0.16 27.18 6.46
N LEU A 280 -1.06 27.39 5.98
CA LEU A 280 -2.11 26.36 6.00
C LEU A 280 -1.70 25.11 5.20
N ARG A 281 -1.16 25.27 4.00
CA ARG A 281 -0.66 24.16 3.16
C ARG A 281 0.48 23.40 3.83
N ARG A 282 1.42 24.12 4.44
CA ARG A 282 2.58 23.52 5.12
C ARG A 282 2.19 22.54 6.23
N PHE A 283 1.11 22.85 6.95
CA PHE A 283 0.60 22.00 8.03
C PHE A 283 -0.64 21.17 7.62
N SER A 284 -1.01 21.21 6.33
CA SER A 284 -2.22 20.57 5.78
C SER A 284 -3.51 20.95 6.53
N ILE A 285 -3.53 22.14 7.14
CA ILE A 285 -4.70 22.67 7.86
C ILE A 285 -5.81 23.01 6.87
N ASP A 286 -5.43 23.35 5.63
CA ASP A 286 -6.37 23.68 4.56
C ASP A 286 -7.28 22.52 4.16
N GLU A 287 -6.89 21.28 4.49
CA GLU A 287 -7.64 20.07 4.16
C GLU A 287 -8.61 19.62 5.26
N LEU A 288 -8.55 20.21 6.47
CA LEU A 288 -9.45 19.86 7.57
C LEU A 288 -10.96 20.00 7.24
N PRO A 289 -11.41 20.97 6.40
CA PRO A 289 -12.81 21.03 5.97
C PRO A 289 -13.29 19.79 5.22
N GLN A 290 -12.41 18.96 4.66
CA GLN A 290 -12.80 17.72 3.98
C GLN A 290 -13.47 16.71 4.91
N PHE A 291 -13.25 16.79 6.24
CA PHE A 291 -14.02 15.96 7.19
C PHE A 291 -15.53 16.28 7.16
N ILE A 292 -15.93 17.47 6.70
CA ILE A 292 -17.35 17.78 6.43
C ILE A 292 -17.86 16.95 5.25
N ASN A 293 -17.06 16.78 4.19
CA ASN A 293 -17.40 15.89 3.07
C ASN A 293 -17.51 14.41 3.51
N VAL A 294 -16.71 14.00 4.50
CA VAL A 294 -16.83 12.66 5.12
C VAL A 294 -18.16 12.51 5.85
N LEU A 295 -18.57 13.50 6.65
CA LEU A 295 -19.90 13.49 7.31
C LEU A 295 -21.06 13.51 6.30
N ARG A 296 -20.89 14.23 5.19
CA ARG A 296 -21.84 14.25 4.05
C ARG A 296 -21.82 12.98 3.20
N GLN A 297 -20.94 12.03 3.52
CA GLN A 297 -20.78 10.77 2.82
C GLN A 297 -20.30 10.88 1.37
N GLU A 298 -19.75 12.03 0.99
CA GLU A 298 -19.10 12.26 -0.32
C GLU A 298 -17.68 11.68 -0.32
N MET A 299 -17.01 11.74 0.84
CA MET A 299 -15.67 11.22 1.05
C MET A 299 -15.64 10.18 2.19
N SER A 300 -14.47 9.60 2.38
CA SER A 300 -14.10 8.65 3.42
C SER A 300 -12.85 9.17 4.15
N VAL A 301 -12.59 8.76 5.40
CA VAL A 301 -11.35 9.16 6.09
C VAL A 301 -10.12 8.64 5.35
N VAL A 302 -10.19 7.38 4.91
CA VAL A 302 -9.16 6.70 4.11
C VAL A 302 -9.75 6.25 2.79
N GLY A 303 -9.07 6.49 1.68
CA GLY A 303 -9.53 6.13 0.35
C GLY A 303 -8.55 6.57 -0.74
N PRO A 304 -8.82 6.21 -2.02
CA PRO A 304 -8.06 6.73 -3.15
C PRO A 304 -8.12 8.26 -3.22
N ARG A 305 -7.14 8.89 -3.85
CA ARG A 305 -7.15 10.34 -4.07
C ARG A 305 -8.41 10.73 -4.87
N PRO A 306 -9.15 11.80 -4.50
CA PRO A 306 -10.23 12.32 -5.32
C PRO A 306 -9.67 12.89 -6.64
N PRO A 307 -10.00 12.29 -7.81
CA PRO A 307 -9.48 12.76 -9.08
C PRO A 307 -10.29 13.95 -9.63
N LEU A 308 -9.64 14.70 -10.51
CA LEU A 308 -10.28 15.74 -11.33
C LEU A 308 -11.12 15.10 -12.44
N ARG A 309 -12.20 15.78 -12.89
CA ARG A 309 -13.00 15.31 -14.03
C ARG A 309 -12.14 15.02 -15.27
N ARG A 310 -11.25 15.95 -15.63
CA ARG A 310 -10.31 15.80 -16.76
C ARG A 310 -9.33 14.62 -16.64
N GLU A 311 -9.02 14.19 -15.40
CA GLU A 311 -8.18 13.00 -15.18
C GLU A 311 -9.02 11.75 -15.48
N VAL A 312 -10.25 11.69 -14.96
CA VAL A 312 -11.16 10.54 -15.14
C VAL A 312 -11.53 10.31 -16.61
N GLU A 313 -11.69 11.37 -17.39
CA GLU A 313 -11.97 11.28 -18.83
C GLU A 313 -10.84 10.60 -19.64
N GLN A 314 -9.64 10.47 -19.06
CA GLN A 314 -8.49 9.82 -19.68
C GLN A 314 -8.19 8.43 -19.09
N TYR A 315 -9.00 7.96 -18.13
CA TYR A 315 -8.79 6.66 -17.50
C TYR A 315 -9.17 5.51 -18.42
N ASP A 316 -8.32 4.49 -18.46
CA ASP A 316 -8.69 3.18 -18.95
C ASP A 316 -9.63 2.46 -17.96
N ASP A 317 -10.21 1.34 -18.40
CA ASP A 317 -11.19 0.57 -17.64
C ASP A 317 -10.63 0.07 -16.28
N ASP A 318 -9.32 -0.20 -16.22
CA ASP A 318 -8.66 -0.68 -15.00
C ASP A 318 -8.50 0.43 -13.97
N VAL A 319 -8.07 1.62 -14.38
CA VAL A 319 -7.93 2.79 -13.49
C VAL A 319 -9.30 3.24 -12.96
N GLN A 320 -10.38 3.08 -13.73
CA GLN A 320 -11.74 3.41 -13.29
C GLN A 320 -12.18 2.64 -12.05
N ARG A 321 -11.59 1.46 -11.76
CA ARG A 321 -11.87 0.70 -10.54
C ARG A 321 -11.60 1.48 -9.25
N ARG A 322 -10.75 2.51 -9.29
CA ARG A 322 -10.52 3.45 -8.17
C ARG A 322 -11.80 4.14 -7.70
N LEU A 323 -12.80 4.27 -8.57
CA LEU A 323 -14.09 4.91 -8.30
C LEU A 323 -15.12 3.96 -7.67
N LEU A 324 -14.78 2.68 -7.43
CA LEU A 324 -15.67 1.71 -6.75
C LEU A 324 -15.84 1.98 -5.26
N VAL A 325 -14.97 2.81 -4.68
CA VAL A 325 -15.02 3.23 -3.27
C VAL A 325 -15.02 4.76 -3.19
N LYS A 326 -15.40 5.29 -2.03
CA LYS A 326 -15.34 6.74 -1.80
C LYS A 326 -13.89 7.21 -1.77
N PRO A 327 -13.58 8.37 -2.36
CA PRO A 327 -12.26 8.97 -2.23
C PRO A 327 -11.97 9.34 -0.76
N GLY A 328 -10.69 9.33 -0.41
CA GLY A 328 -10.18 9.55 0.94
C GLY A 328 -9.71 10.98 1.21
N VAL A 329 -9.79 11.39 2.48
CA VAL A 329 -9.01 12.54 2.99
C VAL A 329 -7.52 12.18 2.99
N THR A 330 -7.20 10.97 3.46
CA THR A 330 -5.89 10.33 3.30
C THR A 330 -6.00 9.01 2.52
N GLY A 331 -4.88 8.44 2.09
CA GLY A 331 -4.84 7.29 1.19
C GLY A 331 -3.46 6.63 1.14
N LEU A 332 -3.41 5.41 0.61
CA LEU A 332 -2.18 4.63 0.57
C LEU A 332 -1.09 5.31 -0.28
N TRP A 333 -1.46 5.88 -1.42
CA TRP A 333 -0.56 6.71 -2.23
C TRP A 333 -0.01 7.92 -1.45
N GLN A 334 -0.86 8.60 -0.66
CA GLN A 334 -0.46 9.80 0.11
C GLN A 334 0.54 9.50 1.22
N VAL A 335 0.63 8.26 1.71
CA VAL A 335 1.58 7.87 2.76
C VAL A 335 2.81 7.11 2.23
N SER A 336 2.82 6.74 0.95
CA SER A 336 3.87 5.92 0.32
C SER A 336 4.83 6.71 -0.57
N GLY A 337 4.64 8.03 -0.74
CA GLY A 337 5.54 8.89 -1.50
C GLY A 337 4.91 10.16 -2.09
N ARG A 338 3.57 10.28 -2.09
CA ARG A 338 2.84 11.47 -2.59
C ARG A 338 3.28 11.85 -4.02
N SER A 339 3.68 13.11 -4.23
CA SER A 339 4.00 13.69 -5.52
C SER A 339 5.32 13.22 -6.12
N ASP A 340 6.11 12.43 -5.38
CA ASP A 340 7.43 11.96 -5.85
C ASP A 340 7.32 10.57 -6.50
N LEU A 341 6.10 10.02 -6.58
CA LEU A 341 5.81 8.74 -7.23
C LEU A 341 5.41 8.96 -8.69
N PRO A 342 5.92 8.13 -9.63
CA PRO A 342 5.36 8.03 -10.97
C PRO A 342 3.87 7.74 -10.93
N TRP A 343 3.14 8.25 -11.92
CA TRP A 343 1.68 8.13 -12.01
C TRP A 343 1.21 6.67 -11.91
N GLU A 344 1.86 5.77 -12.64
CA GLU A 344 1.54 4.34 -12.71
C GLU A 344 1.65 3.70 -11.31
N LYS A 345 2.70 4.09 -10.56
CA LYS A 345 2.91 3.63 -9.18
C LYS A 345 1.84 4.18 -8.24
N ALA A 346 1.40 5.42 -8.44
CA ALA A 346 0.30 6.02 -7.68
C ALA A 346 -1.03 5.30 -7.93
N VAL A 347 -1.35 5.03 -9.19
CA VAL A 347 -2.53 4.25 -9.60
C VAL A 347 -2.51 2.86 -8.97
N ARG A 348 -1.39 2.14 -9.07
CA ARG A 348 -1.24 0.80 -8.49
C ARG A 348 -1.49 0.78 -6.98
N LEU A 349 -0.99 1.79 -6.25
CA LEU A 349 -1.24 1.89 -4.81
C LEU A 349 -2.73 2.13 -4.49
N ASP A 350 -3.41 2.96 -5.27
CA ASP A 350 -4.84 3.19 -5.10
C ASP A 350 -5.66 1.94 -5.44
N LEU A 351 -5.35 1.25 -6.54
CA LEU A 351 -6.00 -0.02 -6.92
C LEU A 351 -5.78 -1.10 -5.87
N SER A 352 -4.54 -1.26 -5.40
CA SER A 352 -4.20 -2.19 -4.32
C SER A 352 -5.00 -1.88 -3.05
N TYR A 353 -5.19 -0.59 -2.70
CA TYR A 353 -6.07 -0.22 -1.59
C TYR A 353 -7.52 -0.64 -1.83
N VAL A 354 -8.10 -0.36 -3.01
CA VAL A 354 -9.49 -0.72 -3.33
C VAL A 354 -9.72 -2.23 -3.24
N ASP A 355 -8.81 -3.00 -3.83
CA ASP A 355 -8.94 -4.45 -3.90
C ASP A 355 -8.65 -5.13 -2.55
N ASN A 356 -7.81 -4.53 -1.70
CA ASN A 356 -7.32 -5.13 -0.46
C ASN A 356 -7.72 -4.39 0.81
N TRP A 357 -8.75 -3.56 0.71
CA TRP A 357 -9.20 -2.75 1.83
C TRP A 357 -9.53 -3.60 3.08
N SER A 358 -9.07 -3.12 4.24
CA SER A 358 -9.43 -3.64 5.55
C SER A 358 -9.38 -2.53 6.60
N MET A 359 -10.12 -2.68 7.70
CA MET A 359 -10.09 -1.75 8.84
C MET A 359 -8.68 -1.57 9.43
N VAL A 360 -7.89 -2.64 9.46
CA VAL A 360 -6.50 -2.59 9.94
C VAL A 360 -5.66 -1.72 9.00
N THR A 361 -5.83 -1.89 7.69
CA THR A 361 -5.13 -1.07 6.67
C THR A 361 -5.46 0.41 6.85
N ASP A 362 -6.72 0.76 7.12
CA ASP A 362 -7.12 2.16 7.37
C ASP A 362 -6.42 2.74 8.61
N ILE A 363 -6.41 2.01 9.73
CA ILE A 363 -5.74 2.44 10.96
C ILE A 363 -4.24 2.66 10.71
N LEU A 364 -3.59 1.76 9.96
CA LEU A 364 -2.19 1.89 9.60
C LEU A 364 -1.94 3.12 8.71
N ILE A 365 -2.81 3.40 7.73
CA ILE A 365 -2.70 4.58 6.88
C ILE A 365 -2.92 5.86 7.69
N ILE A 366 -3.90 5.90 8.58
CA ILE A 366 -4.14 7.05 9.48
C ILE A 366 -2.91 7.29 10.36
N ALA A 367 -2.35 6.25 10.99
CA ALA A 367 -1.15 6.38 11.81
C ALA A 367 0.06 6.90 11.02
N LYS A 368 0.28 6.39 9.80
CA LYS A 368 1.31 6.90 8.88
C LYS A 368 1.05 8.36 8.49
N THR A 369 -0.21 8.75 8.28
CA THR A 369 -0.61 10.13 7.95
C THR A 369 -0.27 11.07 9.08
N VAL A 370 -0.66 10.72 10.32
CA VAL A 370 -0.36 11.51 11.52
C VAL A 370 1.16 11.68 11.68
N ARG A 371 1.93 10.59 11.53
CA ARG A 371 3.40 10.66 11.57
C ARG A 371 3.98 11.57 10.47
N ALA A 372 3.44 11.52 9.25
CA ALA A 372 3.91 12.35 8.14
C ALA A 372 3.63 13.84 8.38
N VAL A 373 2.45 14.18 8.90
CA VAL A 373 2.06 15.57 9.23
C VAL A 373 2.97 16.14 10.33
N PHE A 374 3.28 15.37 11.37
CA PHE A 374 4.19 15.82 12.43
C PHE A 374 5.68 15.76 12.05
N GLY A 375 6.06 14.88 11.12
CA GLY A 375 7.45 14.61 10.73
C GLY A 375 8.08 15.62 9.76
N ARG A 376 7.34 16.65 9.31
CA ARG A 376 7.78 17.64 8.29
C ARG A 376 8.26 17.05 6.95
N SER A 377 8.07 15.76 6.70
CA SER A 377 8.45 15.14 5.43
C SER A 377 7.50 15.57 4.31
N GLY A 378 7.90 16.57 3.52
CA GLY A 378 7.39 16.77 2.16
C GLY A 378 6.22 17.73 1.95
N ALA A 379 5.91 18.63 2.89
CA ALA A 379 5.00 19.75 2.61
C ALA A 379 5.81 20.97 2.12
N TYR A 380 5.73 21.27 0.82
CA TYR A 380 6.21 22.53 0.24
C TYR A 380 5.15 23.62 0.38
#